data_AF-A0A524NXZ6-F1
#
_entry.id   AF-A0A524NXZ6-F1
#
_cell.length_a   1.000
_cell.length_b   1.000
_cell.length_c   1.000
_cell.angle_alpha   90.00
_cell.angle_beta   90.00
_cell.angle_gamma   90.00
#
_symmetry.space_group_name_H-M   'P 1'
#
loop_
_entity.id
_entity.type
_entity.pdbx_description
1 polymer ?
#
loop_
_entity_poly.entity_id
_entity_poly.type
_entity_poly.pdbx_seq_one_letter_code
_entity_poly.pdbx_strand_id
1 'polypeptide(L)'
;MDSSCRRSAGESTSWLLAWNDSVSKIPDKRRAISCDFSFIMARFDLTKGKNFMEKRRFTLCASLILLLGLNGLQAQEKQSLKFAWPEEKKAAVCLTYDDGLDCHLDVAAPALERHGFRGTFYVTGNSVSLNSRTGEWRAMAARGHELGNHTLFHPCHGSTYDWVKPEYDLDSYTLERLMSELFTANSLLKAVDGREERSFAYTCTNHTIKGLSFVDDIRTLFPAARGGGEMPAAMDQVDPYYVPSWGVVDPTGEELIQYVEQAIEQGTMAVIMFHSVGGGYLNVSSEAHEQLLSYLDEHSDILWVDTFQNVMKHVSSELLPFQAFTE
;
A
#
# COMPACT_ATOMS: atom_id res chain seq x y z
N MET A 1 8.65 21.00 24.46
CA MET A 1 8.88 21.48 23.08
C MET A 1 10.28 21.07 22.72
N ASP A 2 10.40 19.83 22.24
CA ASP A 2 11.66 19.19 21.92
C ASP A 2 12.16 19.67 20.55
N SER A 3 13.45 19.97 20.46
CA SER A 3 14.10 20.58 19.29
C SER A 3 14.58 19.57 18.24
N SER A 4 14.23 18.29 18.41
CA SER A 4 14.74 17.13 17.68
C SER A 4 14.25 17.00 16.24
N CYS A 5 13.20 17.74 15.85
CA CYS A 5 12.72 17.74 14.47
C CYS A 5 12.63 19.16 13.89
N ARG A 6 13.78 19.71 13.51
CA ARG A 6 13.84 20.93 12.70
C ARG A 6 14.20 20.57 11.26
N ARG A 7 13.48 21.14 10.29
CA ARG A 7 14.14 21.56 9.05
C ARG A 7 15.14 22.64 9.45
N SER A 8 16.44 22.38 9.33
CA SER A 8 17.44 23.39 9.65
C SER A 8 17.37 24.55 8.65
N ALA A 9 16.83 25.66 9.15
CA ALA A 9 16.88 27.07 8.74
C ALA A 9 16.07 27.54 7.51
N GLY A 10 14.94 28.21 7.79
CA GLY A 10 14.35 29.27 6.96
C GLY A 10 12.82 29.36 6.99
N GLU A 11 12.25 30.10 7.96
CA GLU A 11 10.88 30.67 7.99
C GLU A 11 9.70 29.68 8.13
N SER A 12 8.56 29.94 8.77
CA SER A 12 8.05 30.92 9.72
C SER A 12 6.75 30.32 10.27
N THR A 13 6.41 30.60 11.52
CA THR A 13 5.21 30.11 12.22
C THR A 13 3.90 30.66 11.62
N SER A 14 3.16 29.92 10.78
CA SER A 14 1.74 30.21 10.50
C SER A 14 0.92 29.05 9.90
N TRP A 15 1.22 27.78 10.22
CA TRP A 15 0.78 26.64 9.38
C TRP A 15 -0.35 25.76 9.94
N LEU A 16 -0.89 26.04 11.12
CA LEU A 16 -1.90 25.18 11.76
C LEU A 16 -3.34 25.35 11.25
N LEU A 17 -3.63 26.34 10.39
CA LEU A 17 -5.02 26.69 10.04
C LEU A 17 -5.46 26.29 8.61
N ALA A 18 -4.54 25.96 7.70
CA ALA A 18 -4.89 25.79 6.28
C ALA A 18 -5.31 24.37 5.87
N TRP A 19 -4.96 23.34 6.65
CA TRP A 19 -5.20 21.95 6.23
C TRP A 19 -6.62 21.45 6.56
N ASN A 20 -7.23 21.96 7.64
CA ASN A 20 -8.52 21.47 8.13
C ASN A 20 -9.72 21.79 7.20
N ASP A 21 -9.57 22.75 6.28
CA ASP A 21 -10.67 23.20 5.42
C ASP A 21 -10.86 22.37 4.13
N SER A 22 -9.95 21.45 3.82
CA SER A 22 -9.95 20.73 2.54
C SER A 22 -10.65 19.35 2.56
N VAL A 23 -11.05 18.84 3.74
CA VAL A 23 -11.67 17.51 3.89
C VAL A 23 -13.21 17.53 3.88
N SER A 24 -13.85 18.71 3.84
CA SER A 24 -15.31 18.83 4.05
C SER A 24 -16.19 18.89 2.79
N LYS A 25 -15.67 18.60 1.58
CA LYS A 25 -16.48 18.72 0.34
C LYS A 25 -16.25 17.61 -0.68
N ILE A 26 -16.86 16.44 -0.45
CA ILE A 26 -17.17 15.47 -1.51
C ILE A 26 -18.67 15.12 -1.42
N PRO A 27 -19.47 15.35 -2.48
CA PRO A 27 -20.90 15.05 -2.46
C PRO A 27 -21.22 13.58 -2.81
N ASP A 28 -22.04 12.98 -1.97
CA ASP A 28 -22.63 11.63 -2.08
C ASP A 28 -23.61 11.51 -3.26
N LYS A 29 -23.42 10.50 -4.12
CA LYS A 29 -24.40 10.08 -5.12
C LYS A 29 -24.41 8.55 -5.27
N ARG A 30 -25.19 7.87 -4.43
CA ARG A 30 -25.71 6.52 -4.72
C ARG A 30 -27.02 6.60 -5.50
N ARG A 31 -27.12 5.92 -6.65
CA ARG A 31 -28.40 5.45 -7.20
C ARG A 31 -28.25 4.03 -7.74
N ALA A 32 -29.11 3.17 -7.20
CA ALA A 32 -29.26 1.76 -7.52
C ALA A 32 -29.85 1.55 -8.92
N ILE A 33 -29.38 0.51 -9.61
CA ILE A 33 -29.96 -0.02 -10.86
C ILE A 33 -30.67 -1.32 -10.48
N SER A 34 -32.00 -1.34 -10.56
CA SER A 34 -32.82 -2.55 -10.48
C SER A 34 -33.02 -3.13 -11.89
N CYS A 35 -32.64 -4.39 -12.11
CA CYS A 35 -33.00 -5.14 -13.31
C CYS A 35 -34.36 -5.83 -13.11
N ASP A 36 -35.31 -5.48 -13.97
CA ASP A 36 -36.59 -6.16 -14.17
C ASP A 36 -36.40 -7.37 -15.10
N PHE A 37 -36.80 -8.57 -14.66
CA PHE A 37 -37.03 -9.70 -15.55
C PHE A 37 -38.35 -10.39 -15.16
N SER A 38 -39.40 -10.01 -15.87
CA SER A 38 -40.69 -10.72 -15.86
C SER A 38 -40.58 -11.97 -16.73
N PHE A 39 -40.82 -13.16 -16.15
CA PHE A 39 -41.02 -14.40 -16.90
C PHE A 39 -42.47 -14.88 -16.81
N ILE A 40 -42.91 -15.41 -17.95
CA ILE A 40 -44.27 -15.71 -18.37
C ILE A 40 -44.91 -16.87 -17.57
N MET A 41 -46.16 -16.66 -17.15
CA MET A 41 -47.08 -17.66 -16.64
C MET A 41 -47.54 -18.61 -17.75
N ALA A 42 -47.38 -19.92 -17.55
CA ALA A 42 -48.20 -20.93 -18.21
C ALA A 42 -48.68 -21.95 -17.18
N ARG A 43 -49.97 -21.86 -16.84
CA ARG A 43 -50.72 -22.87 -16.08
C ARG A 43 -51.04 -24.05 -17.00
N PHE A 44 -50.79 -25.27 -16.54
CA PHE A 44 -51.58 -26.44 -16.91
C PHE A 44 -52.05 -27.14 -15.64
N ASP A 45 -53.37 -27.21 -15.52
CA ASP A 45 -54.14 -27.83 -14.44
C ASP A 45 -54.49 -29.26 -14.87
N LEU A 46 -54.17 -30.26 -14.07
CA LEU A 46 -54.79 -31.58 -14.15
C LEU A 46 -55.05 -32.10 -12.74
N THR A 47 -56.35 -32.18 -12.45
CA THR A 47 -56.93 -32.70 -11.23
C THR A 47 -57.00 -34.23 -11.24
N LYS A 48 -56.77 -34.80 -10.05
CA LYS A 48 -57.39 -36.00 -9.46
C LYS A 48 -57.34 -37.34 -10.21
N GLY A 49 -56.78 -38.36 -9.55
CA GLY A 49 -57.14 -39.76 -9.78
C GLY A 49 -56.40 -40.74 -8.88
N LYS A 50 -57.15 -41.51 -8.10
CA LYS A 50 -56.69 -42.42 -7.03
C LYS A 50 -56.20 -43.79 -7.54
N ASN A 51 -55.28 -44.35 -6.76
CA ASN A 51 -55.11 -45.76 -6.35
C ASN A 51 -54.86 -46.91 -7.35
N PHE A 52 -53.87 -47.71 -6.93
CA PHE A 52 -53.81 -49.19 -6.90
C PHE A 52 -53.10 -49.94 -8.04
N MET A 53 -52.05 -50.69 -7.63
CA MET A 53 -51.43 -51.92 -8.18
C MET A 53 -51.22 -52.01 -9.71
N GLU A 54 -50.07 -52.38 -10.27
CA GLU A 54 -49.47 -53.71 -10.15
C GLU A 54 -48.20 -53.80 -11.03
N LYS A 55 -47.29 -54.66 -10.56
CA LYS A 55 -46.08 -55.27 -11.13
C LYS A 55 -45.86 -55.28 -12.67
N ARG A 56 -44.55 -55.31 -12.99
CA ARG A 56 -43.85 -55.84 -14.19
C ARG A 56 -43.43 -54.81 -15.25
N ARG A 57 -42.17 -54.39 -15.15
CA ARG A 57 -41.17 -54.30 -16.25
C ARG A 57 -39.87 -53.64 -15.74
N PHE A 58 -39.24 -54.29 -14.76
CA PHE A 58 -37.81 -54.11 -14.50
C PHE A 58 -37.04 -54.98 -15.49
N THR A 59 -35.82 -54.58 -15.84
CA THR A 59 -34.83 -55.26 -16.72
C THR A 59 -34.89 -54.84 -18.18
N LEU A 60 -34.28 -53.69 -18.53
CA LEU A 60 -33.49 -53.50 -19.78
C LEU A 60 -32.88 -52.10 -20.01
N CYS A 61 -33.01 -51.13 -19.10
CA CYS A 61 -32.35 -49.81 -19.28
C CYS A 61 -31.17 -49.52 -18.33
N ALA A 62 -30.84 -50.42 -17.40
CA ALA A 62 -29.80 -50.16 -16.39
C ALA A 62 -28.36 -50.34 -16.90
N SER A 63 -28.15 -50.93 -18.07
CA SER A 63 -26.81 -51.33 -18.53
C SER A 63 -26.14 -50.34 -19.50
N LEU A 64 -26.83 -49.29 -19.96
CA LEU A 64 -26.27 -48.30 -20.91
C LEU A 64 -25.93 -46.95 -20.25
N ILE A 65 -26.36 -46.72 -19.01
CA ILE A 65 -26.03 -45.51 -18.24
C ILE A 65 -24.72 -45.68 -17.46
N LEU A 66 -24.27 -46.92 -17.23
CA LEU A 66 -23.06 -47.20 -16.44
C LEU A 66 -21.74 -47.09 -17.24
N LEU A 67 -21.79 -46.99 -18.57
CA LEU A 67 -20.60 -46.94 -19.44
C LEU A 67 -20.33 -45.58 -20.08
N LEU A 68 -21.20 -44.58 -19.86
CA LEU A 68 -20.96 -43.17 -20.21
C LEU A 68 -20.58 -42.31 -18.99
N GLY A 69 -20.64 -42.86 -17.77
CA GLY A 69 -20.37 -42.14 -16.53
C GLY A 69 -18.91 -42.15 -16.05
N LEU A 70 -17.97 -42.73 -16.82
CA LEU A 70 -16.59 -42.96 -16.37
C LEU A 70 -15.51 -42.18 -17.14
N ASN A 71 -15.88 -41.35 -18.12
CA ASN A 71 -14.96 -40.36 -18.68
C ASN A 71 -15.08 -39.06 -17.89
N GLY A 72 -14.49 -39.10 -16.69
CA GLY A 72 -13.91 -37.97 -15.98
C GLY A 72 -14.65 -36.64 -16.07
N LEU A 73 -15.62 -36.43 -15.18
CA LEU A 73 -15.64 -35.16 -14.46
C LEU A 73 -14.34 -35.08 -13.64
N GLN A 74 -13.22 -34.75 -14.29
CA GLN A 74 -12.28 -33.84 -13.65
C GLN A 74 -12.90 -32.46 -13.85
N ALA A 75 -13.83 -32.11 -12.98
CA ALA A 75 -14.00 -30.72 -12.63
C ALA A 75 -12.66 -30.34 -12.01
N GLN A 76 -11.75 -29.84 -12.85
CA GLN A 76 -10.58 -29.13 -12.40
C GLN A 76 -11.16 -27.90 -11.71
N GLU A 77 -11.40 -27.99 -10.39
CA GLU A 77 -11.57 -26.81 -9.57
C GLU A 77 -10.37 -25.95 -9.92
N LYS A 78 -10.64 -24.86 -10.64
CA LYS A 78 -9.66 -23.82 -10.91
C LYS A 78 -9.40 -23.27 -9.52
N GLN A 79 -8.44 -23.86 -8.82
CA GLN A 79 -8.01 -23.42 -7.51
C GLN A 79 -7.60 -21.98 -7.75
N SER A 80 -8.47 -21.04 -7.38
CA SER A 80 -8.09 -19.64 -7.34
C SER A 80 -6.92 -19.65 -6.38
N LEU A 81 -5.72 -19.44 -6.91
CA LEU A 81 -4.58 -19.15 -6.05
C LEU A 81 -5.09 -18.05 -5.12
N LYS A 82 -5.01 -18.28 -3.82
CA LYS A 82 -5.43 -17.30 -2.84
C LYS A 82 -4.14 -16.65 -2.39
N PHE A 83 -4.05 -15.34 -2.50
CA PHE A 83 -2.90 -14.59 -2.02
C PHE A 83 -2.60 -15.00 -0.57
N ALA A 84 -1.35 -15.31 -0.26
CA ALA A 84 -0.93 -15.73 1.07
C ALA A 84 0.28 -14.90 1.51
N TRP A 85 0.26 -14.43 2.76
CA TRP A 85 1.45 -13.82 3.37
C TRP A 85 2.45 -14.89 3.81
N PRO A 86 3.75 -14.54 3.94
CA PRO A 86 4.77 -15.46 4.46
C PRO A 86 4.33 -16.04 5.81
N GLU A 87 4.74 -17.27 6.11
CA GLU A 87 4.49 -17.91 7.42
C GLU A 87 3.02 -17.90 7.87
N GLU A 88 2.08 -17.95 6.92
CA GLU A 88 0.63 -17.92 7.16
C GLU A 88 0.15 -16.70 7.98
N LYS A 89 0.90 -15.58 7.90
CA LYS A 89 0.49 -14.31 8.52
C LYS A 89 -0.84 -13.85 7.93
N LYS A 90 -1.58 -13.08 8.72
CA LYS A 90 -2.89 -12.56 8.33
C LYS A 90 -2.77 -11.28 7.51
N ALA A 91 -1.81 -10.43 7.83
CA ALA A 91 -1.60 -9.17 7.14
C ALA A 91 -0.13 -8.75 7.18
N ALA A 92 0.25 -7.84 6.28
CA ALA A 92 1.54 -7.17 6.30
C ALA A 92 1.42 -5.71 6.80
N VAL A 93 2.46 -5.21 7.46
CA VAL A 93 2.55 -3.81 7.91
C VAL A 93 3.86 -3.21 7.42
N CYS A 94 3.76 -2.09 6.71
CA CYS A 94 4.90 -1.29 6.25
C CYS A 94 4.92 0.04 7.00
N LEU A 95 5.97 0.28 7.78
CA LEU A 95 6.21 1.54 8.47
C LEU A 95 7.14 2.40 7.62
N THR A 96 6.62 3.49 7.06
CA THR A 96 7.33 4.31 6.07
C THR A 96 7.49 5.76 6.56
N TYR A 97 8.64 6.36 6.27
CA TYR A 97 9.05 7.67 6.82
C TYR A 97 9.59 8.59 5.72
N ASP A 98 9.02 9.78 5.58
CA ASP A 98 9.26 10.67 4.43
C ASP A 98 10.17 11.85 4.78
N ASP A 99 10.88 12.33 3.76
CA ASP A 99 11.74 13.53 3.73
C ASP A 99 13.16 13.40 4.31
N GLY A 100 13.50 12.25 4.91
CA GLY A 100 14.82 12.03 5.50
C GLY A 100 15.15 13.07 6.58
N LEU A 101 14.42 13.04 7.69
CA LEU A 101 14.51 14.01 8.78
C LEU A 101 15.43 13.53 9.91
N ASP A 102 15.95 14.44 10.73
CA ASP A 102 16.80 14.07 11.87
C ASP A 102 16.11 13.15 12.87
N CYS A 103 14.80 13.35 13.10
CA CYS A 103 14.01 12.47 13.97
C CYS A 103 13.91 11.03 13.44
N HIS A 104 14.20 10.77 12.16
CA HIS A 104 14.28 9.40 11.64
C HIS A 104 15.46 8.66 12.25
N LEU A 105 16.63 9.31 12.34
CA LEU A 105 17.84 8.77 12.95
C LEU A 105 17.75 8.76 14.49
N ASP A 106 17.16 9.80 15.07
CA ASP A 106 17.22 10.04 16.52
C ASP A 106 16.07 9.38 17.29
N VAL A 107 14.91 9.18 16.65
CA VAL A 107 13.69 8.69 17.30
C VAL A 107 13.16 7.44 16.61
N ALA A 108 12.79 7.53 15.33
CA ALA A 108 12.02 6.49 14.66
C ALA A 108 12.80 5.19 14.47
N ALA A 109 14.01 5.23 13.88
CA ALA A 109 14.83 4.03 13.69
C ALA A 109 15.23 3.37 15.02
N PRO A 110 15.73 4.11 16.04
CA PRO A 110 15.96 3.52 17.36
C PRO A 110 14.73 2.90 17.99
N ALA A 111 13.53 3.47 17.80
CA ALA A 111 12.28 2.89 18.31
C ALA A 111 11.94 1.58 17.62
N LEU A 112 12.00 1.54 16.28
CA LEU A 112 11.80 0.31 15.50
C LEU A 112 12.77 -0.79 15.92
N GLU A 113 14.05 -0.45 16.08
CA GLU A 113 15.10 -1.41 16.43
C GLU A 113 14.89 -2.05 17.81
N ARG A 114 14.33 -1.32 18.80
CA ARG A 114 13.99 -1.89 20.12
C ARG A 114 12.96 -3.01 20.05
N HIS A 115 12.06 -2.94 19.08
CA HIS A 115 11.04 -3.96 18.80
C HIS A 115 11.47 -4.94 17.70
N GLY A 116 12.74 -4.90 17.28
CA GLY A 116 13.25 -5.79 16.23
C GLY A 116 12.80 -5.45 14.80
N PHE A 117 12.04 -4.37 14.59
CA PHE A 117 11.49 -4.01 13.29
C PHE A 117 12.46 -3.25 12.40
N ARG A 118 12.17 -3.26 11.08
CA ARG A 118 12.83 -2.42 10.08
C ARG A 118 11.78 -1.63 9.31
N GLY A 119 11.93 -0.32 9.32
CA GLY A 119 11.14 0.62 8.51
C GLY A 119 11.80 0.98 7.17
N THR A 120 11.02 1.68 6.34
CA THR A 120 11.44 2.23 5.06
C THR A 120 11.52 3.74 5.15
N PHE A 121 12.67 4.32 4.85
CA PHE A 121 12.89 5.76 4.90
C PHE A 121 13.05 6.29 3.48
N TYR A 122 12.06 7.05 3.04
CA TYR A 122 12.03 7.69 1.73
C TYR A 122 12.77 9.02 1.81
N VAL A 123 13.98 9.06 1.27
CA VAL A 123 14.91 10.18 1.47
C VAL A 123 15.00 11.04 0.21
N THR A 124 14.84 12.35 0.38
CA THR A 124 15.05 13.31 -0.70
C THR A 124 16.55 13.58 -0.87
N GLY A 125 17.00 13.76 -2.12
CA GLY A 125 18.41 14.06 -2.39
C GLY A 125 18.91 15.39 -1.81
N ASN A 126 18.01 16.33 -1.56
CA ASN A 126 18.29 17.63 -0.95
C ASN A 126 18.08 17.67 0.58
N SER A 127 17.86 16.52 1.23
CA SER A 127 17.74 16.45 2.70
C SER A 127 19.01 16.97 3.39
N VAL A 128 18.83 17.94 4.30
CA VAL A 128 19.93 18.46 5.12
C VAL A 128 20.44 17.41 6.11
N SER A 129 19.55 16.55 6.62
CA SER A 129 19.95 15.45 7.50
C SER A 129 20.80 14.45 6.72
N LEU A 130 20.39 14.06 5.50
CA LEU A 130 21.19 13.17 4.67
C LEU A 130 22.57 13.76 4.38
N ASN A 131 22.65 15.04 4.04
CA ASN A 131 23.91 15.72 3.73
C ASN A 131 24.85 15.80 4.94
N SER A 132 24.34 16.21 6.10
CA SER A 132 25.17 16.45 7.30
C SER A 132 25.47 15.16 8.08
N ARG A 133 24.62 14.14 7.95
CA ARG A 133 24.67 12.88 8.72
C ARG A 133 24.75 11.65 7.81
N THR A 134 25.34 11.76 6.62
CA THR A 134 25.41 10.66 5.63
C THR A 134 25.97 9.36 6.23
N GLY A 135 26.95 9.46 7.14
CA GLY A 135 27.52 8.30 7.83
C GLY A 135 26.51 7.57 8.71
N GLU A 136 25.61 8.29 9.37
CA GLU A 136 24.56 7.72 10.23
C GLU A 136 23.44 7.10 9.40
N TRP A 137 23.03 7.75 8.30
CA TRP A 137 22.12 7.17 7.31
C TRP A 137 22.65 5.86 6.72
N ARG A 138 23.94 5.84 6.34
CA ARG A 138 24.63 4.61 5.91
C ARG A 138 24.62 3.53 6.99
N ALA A 139 24.90 3.90 8.25
CA ALA A 139 24.90 2.96 9.36
C ALA A 139 23.50 2.39 9.62
N MET A 140 22.45 3.22 9.53
CA MET A 140 21.06 2.80 9.66
C MET A 140 20.66 1.80 8.57
N ALA A 141 21.01 2.07 7.31
CA ALA A 141 20.78 1.15 6.20
C ALA A 141 21.53 -0.18 6.38
N ALA A 142 22.76 -0.15 6.90
CA ALA A 142 23.55 -1.34 7.20
C ALA A 142 22.94 -2.21 8.32
N ARG A 143 22.13 -1.63 9.21
CA ARG A 143 21.36 -2.39 10.23
C ARG A 143 20.09 -3.04 9.68
N GLY A 144 19.74 -2.79 8.41
CA GLY A 144 18.66 -3.48 7.71
C GLY A 144 17.49 -2.58 7.30
N HIS A 145 17.49 -1.30 7.69
CA HIS A 145 16.48 -0.35 7.21
C HIS A 145 16.59 -0.12 5.70
N GLU A 146 15.46 0.11 5.05
CA GLU A 146 15.43 0.46 3.64
C GLU A 146 15.60 1.98 3.46
N LEU A 147 16.45 2.39 2.51
CA LEU A 147 16.45 3.75 1.98
C LEU A 147 15.74 3.76 0.62
N GLY A 148 14.50 4.25 0.62
CA GLY A 148 13.67 4.45 -0.55
C GLY A 148 13.95 5.80 -1.23
N ASN A 149 13.61 5.87 -2.51
CA ASN A 149 13.75 7.09 -3.31
C ASN A 149 12.56 8.02 -3.07
N HIS A 150 12.83 9.29 -2.73
CA HIS A 150 11.81 10.33 -2.61
C HIS A 150 12.12 11.54 -3.49
N THR A 151 12.64 11.30 -4.69
CA THR A 151 13.17 12.28 -5.65
C THR A 151 14.41 13.03 -5.13
N LEU A 152 14.98 13.95 -5.91
CA LEU A 152 16.07 14.80 -5.41
C LEU A 152 15.53 16.01 -4.66
N PHE A 153 14.46 16.62 -5.17
CA PHE A 153 14.05 17.96 -4.79
C PHE A 153 12.67 18.05 -4.15
N HIS A 154 11.99 16.91 -4.00
CA HIS A 154 10.63 16.82 -3.48
C HIS A 154 9.63 17.69 -4.27
N PRO A 155 9.53 17.53 -5.61
CA PRO A 155 8.61 18.32 -6.40
C PRO A 155 7.16 17.93 -6.07
N CYS A 156 6.29 18.93 -5.91
CA CYS A 156 4.85 18.73 -5.75
C CYS A 156 4.10 19.73 -6.64
N HIS A 157 2.80 19.54 -6.83
CA HIS A 157 1.97 20.49 -7.60
C HIS A 157 1.91 21.85 -6.87
N GLY A 158 2.59 22.86 -7.39
CA GLY A 158 2.58 24.22 -6.85
C GLY A 158 1.21 24.89 -6.96
N SER A 159 0.37 24.42 -7.88
CA SER A 159 -1.05 24.79 -7.94
C SER A 159 -1.87 24.31 -6.73
N THR A 160 -1.39 23.29 -6.01
CA THR A 160 -2.05 22.73 -4.81
C THR A 160 -1.42 23.24 -3.52
N TYR A 161 -0.10 23.44 -3.53
CA TYR A 161 0.69 23.72 -2.33
C TYR A 161 1.51 25.01 -2.48
N ASP A 162 1.19 26.01 -1.66
CA ASP A 162 1.80 27.35 -1.71
C ASP A 162 3.27 27.40 -1.26
N TRP A 163 3.71 26.41 -0.48
CA TRP A 163 5.09 26.27 -0.01
C TRP A 163 6.04 25.71 -1.08
N VAL A 164 5.52 25.21 -2.20
CA VAL A 164 6.35 24.68 -3.28
C VAL A 164 7.07 25.81 -3.99
N LYS A 165 8.40 25.72 -4.02
CA LYS A 165 9.22 26.70 -4.73
C LYS A 165 9.02 26.56 -6.25
N PRO A 166 9.05 27.66 -7.03
CA PRO A 166 8.89 27.58 -8.48
C PRO A 166 9.85 26.61 -9.16
N GLU A 167 11.06 26.42 -8.64
CA GLU A 167 12.04 25.50 -9.21
C GLU A 167 11.65 24.02 -9.03
N TYR A 168 10.80 23.71 -8.05
CA TYR A 168 10.34 22.36 -7.70
C TYR A 168 8.85 22.15 -7.98
N ASP A 169 8.22 23.07 -8.71
CA ASP A 169 6.82 22.95 -9.08
C ASP A 169 6.63 21.85 -10.13
N LEU A 170 6.00 20.75 -9.73
CA LEU A 170 5.72 19.61 -10.58
C LEU A 170 4.80 19.96 -11.77
N ASP A 171 3.98 21.01 -11.66
CA ASP A 171 3.16 21.52 -12.77
C ASP A 171 4.01 22.02 -13.95
N SER A 172 5.22 22.49 -13.64
CA SER A 172 6.18 23.00 -14.62
C SER A 172 7.12 21.92 -15.19
N TYR A 173 7.18 20.75 -14.55
CA TYR A 173 8.10 19.69 -14.93
C TYR A 173 7.82 19.11 -16.33
N THR A 174 8.84 18.47 -16.89
CA THR A 174 8.70 17.49 -17.98
C THR A 174 8.89 16.09 -17.40
N LEU A 175 8.31 15.09 -18.06
CA LEU A 175 8.53 13.68 -17.69
C LEU A 175 10.03 13.34 -17.71
N GLU A 176 10.76 13.78 -18.72
CA GLU A 176 12.21 13.56 -18.84
C GLU A 176 12.99 14.14 -17.65
N ARG A 177 12.62 15.34 -17.18
CA ARG A 177 13.22 15.95 -15.99
C ARG A 177 12.95 15.10 -14.76
N LEU A 178 11.70 14.68 -14.54
CA LEU A 178 11.34 13.82 -13.40
C LEU A 178 12.12 12.50 -13.45
N MET A 179 12.13 11.81 -14.58
CA MET A 179 12.85 10.52 -14.73
C MET A 179 14.35 10.67 -14.51
N SER A 180 14.95 11.77 -14.97
CA SER A 180 16.36 12.09 -14.70
C SER A 180 16.63 12.34 -13.21
N GLU A 181 15.69 13.02 -12.53
CA GLU A 181 15.75 13.27 -11.10
C GLU A 181 15.67 11.96 -10.30
N LEU A 182 14.73 11.09 -10.64
CA LEU A 182 14.55 9.77 -10.02
C LEU A 182 15.79 8.89 -10.19
N PHE A 183 16.36 8.82 -11.40
CA PHE A 183 17.58 8.08 -11.67
C PHE A 183 18.78 8.62 -10.86
N THR A 184 18.90 9.94 -10.77
CA THR A 184 19.99 10.59 -10.03
C THR A 184 19.86 10.37 -8.53
N ALA A 185 18.65 10.42 -7.98
CA ALA A 185 18.38 10.08 -6.59
C ALA A 185 18.75 8.62 -6.27
N ASN A 186 18.46 7.66 -7.16
CA ASN A 186 18.93 6.28 -7.01
C ASN A 186 20.46 6.18 -6.99
N SER A 187 21.14 6.95 -7.85
CA SER A 187 22.61 6.99 -7.89
C SER A 187 23.22 7.56 -6.61
N LEU A 188 22.62 8.62 -6.07
CA LEU A 188 23.01 9.20 -4.77
C LEU A 188 22.85 8.16 -3.66
N LEU A 189 21.67 7.57 -3.53
CA LEU A 189 21.40 6.59 -2.46
C LEU A 189 22.27 5.33 -2.60
N LYS A 190 22.58 4.89 -3.83
CA LYS A 190 23.56 3.81 -4.07
C LYS A 190 24.93 4.16 -3.52
N ALA A 191 25.38 5.41 -3.63
CA ALA A 191 26.64 5.85 -3.02
C ALA A 191 26.57 5.91 -1.48
N VAL A 192 25.37 6.00 -0.90
CA VAL A 192 25.16 5.97 0.55
C VAL A 192 25.22 4.54 1.08
N ASP A 193 24.41 3.62 0.57
CA ASP A 193 24.23 2.28 1.19
C ASP A 193 24.69 1.09 0.31
N GLY A 194 25.11 1.33 -0.93
CA GLY A 194 25.53 0.30 -1.88
C GLY A 194 24.40 -0.50 -2.55
N ARG A 195 23.13 -0.27 -2.22
CA ARG A 195 21.99 -1.02 -2.79
C ARG A 195 21.65 -0.54 -4.21
N GLU A 196 21.35 -1.49 -5.09
CA GLU A 196 21.04 -1.24 -6.50
C GLU A 196 19.55 -1.11 -6.79
N GLU A 197 18.72 -1.74 -5.97
CA GLU A 197 17.27 -1.74 -6.11
C GLU A 197 16.61 -1.02 -4.94
N ARG A 198 15.58 -0.21 -5.20
CA ARG A 198 14.89 0.64 -4.21
C ARG A 198 13.42 0.73 -4.52
N SER A 199 12.58 0.84 -3.49
CA SER A 199 11.22 1.34 -3.69
C SER A 199 11.20 2.87 -3.90
N PHE A 200 10.09 3.37 -4.45
CA PHE A 200 9.85 4.80 -4.66
C PHE A 200 8.62 5.28 -3.88
N ALA A 201 8.64 6.55 -3.49
CA ALA A 201 7.49 7.23 -2.90
C ALA A 201 7.15 8.50 -3.65
N TYR A 202 5.89 8.61 -4.10
CA TYR A 202 5.39 9.82 -4.75
C TYR A 202 5.32 10.97 -3.75
N THR A 203 6.02 12.07 -4.06
CA THR A 203 6.05 13.30 -3.27
C THR A 203 4.67 13.95 -3.27
N CYS A 204 4.17 14.28 -2.08
CA CYS A 204 2.78 14.73 -1.88
C CYS A 204 1.72 13.81 -2.53
N THR A 205 2.04 12.52 -2.74
CA THR A 205 1.21 11.53 -3.47
C THR A 205 0.89 11.90 -4.93
N ASN A 206 1.61 12.89 -5.48
CA ASN A 206 1.40 13.38 -6.84
C ASN A 206 2.03 12.40 -7.85
N HIS A 207 1.21 11.88 -8.76
CA HIS A 207 1.61 10.89 -9.76
C HIS A 207 1.32 11.35 -11.20
N THR A 208 1.05 12.65 -11.39
CA THR A 208 0.78 13.23 -12.71
C THR A 208 1.68 14.41 -13.01
N ILE A 209 1.99 14.63 -14.28
CA ILE A 209 2.59 15.86 -14.80
C ILE A 209 1.67 16.38 -15.89
N LYS A 210 1.16 17.61 -15.74
CA LYS A 210 0.24 18.23 -16.71
C LYS A 210 -0.98 17.35 -17.02
N GLY A 211 -1.48 16.64 -15.99
CA GLY A 211 -2.64 15.75 -16.08
C GLY A 211 -2.36 14.35 -16.66
N LEU A 212 -1.13 14.04 -17.06
CA LEU A 212 -0.72 12.71 -17.53
C LEU A 212 -0.05 11.94 -16.39
N SER A 213 -0.52 10.73 -16.12
CA SER A 213 0.08 9.83 -15.14
C SER A 213 1.47 9.40 -15.59
N PHE A 214 2.43 9.33 -14.66
CA PHE A 214 3.77 8.78 -14.88
C PHE A 214 4.00 7.44 -14.17
N VAL A 215 2.93 6.81 -13.66
CA VAL A 215 3.00 5.51 -12.94
C VAL A 215 3.64 4.42 -13.79
N ASP A 216 3.34 4.37 -15.09
CA ASP A 216 3.93 3.36 -15.99
C ASP A 216 5.40 3.63 -16.31
N ASP A 217 5.81 4.91 -16.37
CA ASP A 217 7.18 5.30 -16.72
C ASP A 217 8.19 4.87 -15.64
N ILE A 218 7.81 4.98 -14.37
CA ILE A 218 8.69 4.68 -13.23
C ILE A 218 9.02 3.19 -13.08
N ARG A 219 8.27 2.30 -13.74
CA ARG A 219 8.50 0.85 -13.76
C ARG A 219 9.89 0.47 -14.26
N THR A 220 10.49 1.34 -15.06
CA THR A 220 11.86 1.18 -15.58
C THR A 220 12.94 1.36 -14.51
N LEU A 221 12.62 1.97 -13.37
CA LEU A 221 13.58 2.35 -12.32
C LEU A 221 13.32 1.68 -10.97
N PHE A 222 12.09 1.24 -10.70
CA PHE A 222 11.69 0.74 -9.38
C PHE A 222 10.88 -0.55 -9.51
N PRO A 223 11.01 -1.49 -8.57
CA PRO A 223 10.18 -2.69 -8.51
C PRO A 223 8.81 -2.42 -7.90
N ALA A 224 8.66 -1.33 -7.13
CA ALA A 224 7.42 -0.93 -6.49
C ALA A 224 7.45 0.55 -6.09
N ALA A 225 6.27 1.15 -5.97
CA ALA A 225 6.12 2.53 -5.51
C ALA A 225 4.90 2.75 -4.62
N ARG A 226 5.07 3.59 -3.60
CA ARG A 226 4.06 3.95 -2.61
C ARG A 226 3.46 5.32 -2.93
N GLY A 227 2.15 5.33 -3.15
CA GLY A 227 1.31 6.53 -3.26
C GLY A 227 0.52 6.78 -1.98
N GLY A 228 -0.48 7.65 -2.06
CA GLY A 228 -1.48 7.83 -1.01
C GLY A 228 -2.82 7.26 -1.41
N GLY A 229 -3.60 6.82 -0.43
CA GLY A 229 -4.95 6.31 -0.68
C GLY A 229 -5.47 5.45 0.45
N GLU A 230 -6.68 4.94 0.25
CA GLU A 230 -7.30 3.99 1.17
C GLU A 230 -6.64 2.61 1.07
N MET A 231 -6.65 1.87 2.18
CA MET A 231 -6.17 0.49 2.22
C MET A 231 -6.88 -0.36 1.16
N PRO A 232 -6.16 -1.24 0.45
CA PRO A 232 -6.76 -2.08 -0.58
C PRO A 232 -7.81 -3.00 0.04
N ALA A 233 -8.95 -3.16 -0.64
CA ALA A 233 -10.02 -4.07 -0.19
C ALA A 233 -9.64 -5.55 -0.40
N ALA A 234 -8.73 -5.83 -1.33
CA ALA A 234 -8.19 -7.15 -1.60
C ALA A 234 -6.81 -7.05 -2.25
N MET A 235 -5.96 -8.07 -2.07
CA MET A 235 -4.57 -8.04 -2.56
C MET A 235 -4.43 -8.15 -4.08
N ASP A 236 -5.42 -8.75 -4.77
CA ASP A 236 -5.46 -8.82 -6.23
C ASP A 236 -5.76 -7.47 -6.91
N GLN A 237 -6.11 -6.45 -6.13
CA GLN A 237 -6.36 -5.08 -6.60
C GLN A 237 -5.15 -4.15 -6.41
N VAL A 238 -4.07 -4.62 -5.77
CA VAL A 238 -2.89 -3.79 -5.51
C VAL A 238 -2.09 -3.62 -6.80
N ASP A 239 -1.95 -2.37 -7.26
CA ASP A 239 -0.94 -2.01 -8.25
C ASP A 239 0.41 -1.82 -7.53
N PRO A 240 1.44 -2.65 -7.79
CA PRO A 240 2.74 -2.51 -7.15
C PRO A 240 3.40 -1.16 -7.37
N TYR A 241 3.00 -0.41 -8.40
CA TYR A 241 3.56 0.90 -8.76
C TYR A 241 2.71 2.07 -8.26
N TYR A 242 1.60 1.80 -7.57
CA TYR A 242 0.83 2.81 -6.86
C TYR A 242 0.16 2.20 -5.62
N VAL A 243 0.98 1.74 -4.66
CA VAL A 243 0.49 1.13 -3.42
C VAL A 243 -0.05 2.23 -2.51
N PRO A 244 -1.32 2.19 -2.10
CA PRO A 244 -1.88 3.22 -1.24
C PRO A 244 -1.27 3.18 0.16
N SER A 245 -1.25 4.34 0.80
CA SER A 245 -0.81 4.50 2.19
C SER A 245 -1.62 5.57 2.91
N TRP A 246 -1.70 5.44 4.22
CA TRP A 246 -2.28 6.45 5.08
C TRP A 246 -1.21 7.45 5.55
N GLY A 247 -1.31 8.69 5.07
CA GLY A 247 -0.55 9.82 5.58
C GLY A 247 -1.08 10.29 6.93
N VAL A 248 -0.30 10.07 7.98
CA VAL A 248 -0.73 10.36 9.35
C VAL A 248 -0.22 11.69 9.86
N VAL A 249 -1.09 12.41 10.57
CA VAL A 249 -0.73 13.63 11.32
C VAL A 249 -1.58 13.70 12.58
N ASP A 250 -0.89 13.79 13.69
CA ASP A 250 -1.41 13.78 15.06
C ASP A 250 -2.44 12.66 15.34
N PRO A 251 -2.28 11.42 14.83
CA PRO A 251 -3.14 10.32 15.23
C PRO A 251 -2.85 9.92 16.68
N THR A 252 -3.84 9.33 17.33
CA THR A 252 -3.66 8.55 18.55
C THR A 252 -3.05 7.19 18.23
N GLY A 253 -2.44 6.54 19.23
CA GLY A 253 -1.99 5.15 19.06
C GLY A 253 -3.14 4.19 18.79
N GLU A 254 -4.34 4.46 19.32
CA GLU A 254 -5.55 3.67 19.07
C GLU A 254 -5.96 3.72 17.59
N GLU A 255 -5.93 4.89 16.95
CA GLU A 255 -6.24 5.02 15.52
C GLU A 255 -5.20 4.31 14.63
N LEU A 256 -3.91 4.36 15.01
CA LEU A 256 -2.85 3.63 14.34
C LEU A 256 -3.07 2.11 14.42
N ILE A 257 -3.41 1.60 15.61
CA ILE A 257 -3.69 0.18 15.85
C ILE A 257 -4.94 -0.24 15.08
N GLN A 258 -6.01 0.56 15.10
CA GLN A 258 -7.24 0.26 14.40
C GLN A 258 -7.03 0.14 12.87
N TYR A 259 -6.11 0.93 12.30
CA TYR A 259 -5.75 0.81 10.89
C TYR A 259 -5.05 -0.53 10.59
N VAL A 260 -4.20 -1.03 11.51
CA VAL A 260 -3.58 -2.36 11.38
C VAL A 260 -4.60 -3.48 11.55
N GLU A 261 -5.53 -3.36 12.51
CA GLU A 261 -6.59 -4.34 12.74
C GLU A 261 -7.49 -4.52 11.51
N GLN A 262 -7.80 -3.43 10.81
CA GLN A 262 -8.53 -3.50 9.54
C GLN A 262 -7.78 -4.32 8.47
N ALA A 263 -6.45 -4.19 8.39
CA ALA A 263 -5.64 -5.01 7.47
C ALA A 263 -5.70 -6.49 7.86
N ILE A 264 -5.67 -6.81 9.15
CA ILE A 264 -5.81 -8.18 9.67
C ILE A 264 -7.17 -8.77 9.29
N GLU A 265 -8.25 -8.02 9.48
CA GLU A 265 -9.62 -8.46 9.17
C GLU A 265 -9.81 -8.72 7.67
N GLN A 266 -9.21 -7.88 6.82
CA GLN A 266 -9.32 -7.97 5.36
C GLN A 266 -8.32 -8.95 4.74
N GLY A 267 -7.27 -9.32 5.48
CA GLY A 267 -6.19 -10.16 4.96
C GLY A 267 -5.24 -9.40 4.02
N THR A 268 -5.12 -8.08 4.18
CA THR A 268 -4.43 -7.17 3.24
C THR A 268 -3.16 -6.60 3.88
N MET A 269 -2.78 -5.36 3.53
CA MET A 269 -1.59 -4.69 4.05
C MET A 269 -1.90 -3.28 4.53
N ALA A 270 -1.31 -2.92 5.67
CA ALA A 270 -1.33 -1.57 6.21
C ALA A 270 -0.01 -0.86 5.85
N VAL A 271 -0.09 0.24 5.10
CA VAL A 271 1.07 1.09 4.80
C VAL A 271 0.87 2.44 5.46
N ILE A 272 1.70 2.77 6.45
CA ILE A 272 1.60 4.01 7.21
C ILE A 272 2.74 4.94 6.80
N MET A 273 2.38 6.16 6.39
CA MET A 273 3.30 7.22 5.97
C MET A 273 3.43 8.25 7.08
N PHE A 274 4.57 8.19 7.77
CA PHE A 274 5.00 9.16 8.78
C PHE A 274 5.88 10.23 8.13
N HIS A 275 5.79 11.47 8.59
CA HIS A 275 6.85 12.47 8.33
C HIS A 275 7.73 12.58 9.56
N SER A 276 7.22 13.25 10.60
CA SER A 276 7.94 13.41 11.86
C SER A 276 7.42 12.48 12.96
N VAL A 277 8.31 12.05 13.84
CA VAL A 277 7.97 11.32 15.07
C VAL A 277 8.63 12.01 16.25
N GLY A 278 7.84 12.34 17.28
CA GLY A 278 8.35 12.96 18.51
C GLY A 278 8.50 14.48 18.47
N GLY A 279 7.94 15.13 17.46
CA GLY A 279 7.98 16.58 17.23
C GLY A 279 8.23 16.88 15.75
N GLY A 280 7.91 18.10 15.29
CA GLY A 280 8.13 18.53 13.90
C GLY A 280 6.83 18.85 13.15
N TYR A 281 6.88 18.83 11.82
CA TYR A 281 5.71 19.02 10.95
C TYR A 281 5.07 17.67 10.62
N LEU A 282 3.76 17.66 10.35
CA LEU A 282 3.01 16.44 10.01
C LEU A 282 3.38 15.30 10.99
N ASN A 283 3.29 15.64 12.28
CA ASN A 283 3.93 14.93 13.36
C ASN A 283 3.07 13.77 13.87
N VAL A 284 3.71 12.73 14.37
CA VAL A 284 3.10 11.74 15.27
C VAL A 284 3.85 11.78 16.59
N SER A 285 3.16 11.71 17.72
CA SER A 285 3.85 11.72 19.03
C SER A 285 4.67 10.44 19.21
N SER A 286 5.77 10.52 19.97
CA SER A 286 6.57 9.34 20.30
C SER A 286 5.73 8.31 21.07
N GLU A 287 4.76 8.76 21.86
CA GLU A 287 3.85 7.89 22.60
C GLU A 287 2.92 7.10 21.69
N ALA A 288 2.27 7.75 20.71
CA ALA A 288 1.40 7.08 19.75
C ALA A 288 2.19 6.11 18.86
N HIS A 289 3.40 6.51 18.45
CA HIS A 289 4.31 5.66 17.69
C HIS A 289 4.73 4.42 18.48
N GLU A 290 5.15 4.58 19.73
CA GLU A 290 5.54 3.47 20.62
C GLU A 290 4.36 2.53 20.91
N GLN A 291 3.14 3.06 21.10
CA GLN A 291 1.93 2.25 21.25
C GLN A 291 1.70 1.33 20.05
N LEU A 292 1.84 1.86 18.83
CA LEU A 292 1.76 1.06 17.62
C LEU A 292 2.86 -0.01 17.60
N LEU A 293 4.12 0.34 17.87
CA LEU A 293 5.21 -0.63 17.83
C LEU A 293 5.01 -1.78 18.85
N SER A 294 4.59 -1.46 20.08
CA SER A 294 4.29 -2.47 21.10
C SER A 294 3.19 -3.42 20.63
N TYR A 295 2.12 -2.89 20.03
CA TYR A 295 1.04 -3.71 19.49
C TYR A 295 1.54 -4.64 18.39
N LEU A 296 2.37 -4.15 17.47
CA LEU A 296 2.92 -4.95 16.39
C LEU A 296 3.80 -6.09 16.91
N ASP A 297 4.60 -5.85 17.96
CA ASP A 297 5.48 -6.87 18.57
C ASP A 297 4.65 -7.95 19.27
N GLU A 298 3.64 -7.53 20.04
CA GLU A 298 2.69 -8.42 20.73
C GLU A 298 1.89 -9.31 19.77
N HIS A 299 1.69 -8.89 18.52
CA HIS A 299 0.95 -9.60 17.48
C HIS A 299 1.84 -10.12 16.35
N SER A 300 3.14 -10.26 16.61
CA SER A 300 4.13 -10.76 15.65
C SER A 300 3.86 -12.20 15.19
N ASP A 301 3.01 -12.97 15.88
CA ASP A 301 2.55 -14.29 15.47
C ASP A 301 1.63 -14.24 14.24
N ILE A 302 0.83 -13.18 14.09
CA ILE A 302 -0.14 -13.00 12.99
C ILE A 302 0.20 -11.88 12.02
N LEU A 303 1.09 -10.96 12.36
CA LEU A 303 1.51 -9.85 11.51
C LEU A 303 2.89 -10.07 10.90
N TRP A 304 3.04 -9.71 9.63
CA TRP A 304 4.34 -9.58 8.99
C TRP A 304 4.73 -8.10 8.93
N VAL A 305 5.70 -7.68 9.75
CA VAL A 305 6.22 -6.31 9.74
C VAL A 305 7.58 -6.29 9.07
N ASP A 306 7.70 -5.60 7.94
CA ASP A 306 8.96 -5.52 7.18
C ASP A 306 9.03 -4.21 6.38
N THR A 307 10.18 -4.00 5.74
CA THR A 307 10.42 -2.94 4.77
C THR A 307 9.48 -3.07 3.58
N PHE A 308 9.12 -1.93 2.99
CA PHE A 308 8.18 -1.86 1.90
C PHE A 308 8.69 -2.63 0.67
N GLN A 309 9.98 -2.56 0.36
CA GLN A 309 10.56 -3.35 -0.73
C GLN A 309 10.41 -4.85 -0.49
N ASN A 310 10.63 -5.36 0.73
CA ASN A 310 10.47 -6.79 1.02
C ASN A 310 9.01 -7.23 0.88
N VAL A 311 8.09 -6.47 1.46
CA VAL A 311 6.65 -6.73 1.31
C VAL A 311 6.24 -6.72 -0.16
N MET A 312 6.69 -5.74 -0.94
CA MET A 312 6.30 -5.63 -2.35
C MET A 312 6.97 -6.66 -3.26
N LYS A 313 8.16 -7.17 -2.90
CA LYS A 313 8.75 -8.34 -3.58
C LYS A 313 7.85 -9.57 -3.44
N HIS A 314 7.37 -9.82 -2.22
CA HIS A 314 6.44 -10.91 -1.95
C HIS A 314 5.12 -10.71 -2.68
N VAL A 315 4.53 -9.51 -2.59
CA VAL A 315 3.29 -9.19 -3.29
C VAL A 315 3.43 -9.43 -4.78
N SER A 316 4.51 -8.95 -5.40
CA SER A 316 4.76 -9.14 -6.83
C SER A 316 4.91 -10.62 -7.19
N SER A 317 5.62 -11.41 -6.39
CA SER A 317 5.76 -12.85 -6.65
C SER A 317 4.44 -13.62 -6.54
N GLU A 318 3.56 -13.21 -5.62
CA GLU A 318 2.24 -13.84 -5.44
C GLU A 318 1.22 -13.38 -6.49
N LEU A 319 1.35 -12.17 -7.04
CA LEU A 319 0.43 -11.64 -8.08
C LEU A 319 0.80 -12.07 -9.51
N LEU A 320 2.07 -12.35 -9.80
CA LEU A 320 2.51 -12.85 -11.13
C LEU A 320 1.72 -14.10 -11.61
N PRO A 321 1.42 -15.10 -10.76
CA PRO A 321 0.56 -16.22 -11.13
C PRO A 321 -0.86 -15.80 -11.56
N PHE A 322 -1.44 -14.73 -11.01
CA PHE A 322 -2.82 -14.34 -11.32
C PHE A 322 -2.96 -13.73 -12.71
N GLN A 323 -1.96 -12.97 -13.16
CA GLN A 323 -1.99 -12.30 -14.46
C GLN A 323 -1.80 -13.28 -15.63
N ALA A 324 -1.02 -14.35 -15.43
CA ALA A 324 -0.76 -15.37 -16.45
C ALA A 324 -1.98 -16.27 -16.79
N PHE A 325 -3.06 -16.22 -15.98
CA PHE A 325 -4.29 -16.99 -16.23
C PHE A 325 -5.47 -16.14 -16.70
N THR A 326 -5.25 -14.84 -16.96
CA THR A 326 -6.27 -13.88 -17.40
C THR A 326 -6.09 -13.36 -18.83
N GLU A 327 -4.99 -13.71 -19.52
CA GLU A 327 -4.81 -13.51 -20.97
C GLU A 327 -5.24 -14.73 -21.79
#